data_AF-A0A9W4GEH4-F1
#
_entry.id   AF-A0A9W4GEH4-F1
#
_cell.length_a   1.000
_cell.length_b   1.000
_cell.length_c   1.000
_cell.angle_alpha   90.00
_cell.angle_beta   90.00
_cell.angle_gamma   90.00
#
_symmetry.space_group_name_H-M   'P 1'
#
loop_
_entity.id
_entity.type
_entity.pdbx_description
1 polymer ?
#
loop_
_entity_poly.entity_id
_entity_poly.type
_entity_poly.pdbx_seq_one_letter_code
_entity_poly.pdbx_strand_id
1 'polypeptide(L)'
;MLKAIGSILIPTSMAIFLYLIHCLNPSITLAILLYRNRAWLLSLVNVSPLTMPTILAALTICCVCYGAVHFRRDGPLDRPSSQLKDECAFKPLFFPCRTTHRRMFPVKHSFAYSYLLTGIPVGLRGSVGGLLSVDEVPQSSWWSRHSWYVVSGDDYLARGHHPDGLQGKLRDYLESQGVDHKQYSHAYLLTAAKFQGYSSNPVSLWHLYSPQNELKALILEVNNTFDERHCYFLQPSSRSGKASDSSDQNGPEFVRYACKWPKDFYVSTFNDRSGSYSLSASDPFAPALTGSGHINTTITLSGSSHDTAMIITRIFSINPAHDPAKMSKWEKLLFLTTWWWVGFATFPRTLRQAYKLFFYKKMPWAFRPEPRRNTMARQADKTERNLEQHFRAFLKNQVCNSEEAITVRYQSAGLVGNDNLDAILQSPLDKAGTRCESTIKILTPLFYSRFVQYASISDALISESQQSATLEVSNLPSLLTTLTAKVDPKPEHVVHCYPKIIYEPLFVMLSYLRSRPSPILSKEQSTPVTAPARRIPSATALSVLETFVLDSASSSQKRDFLQDCWRLMLTARLAFESSVLWELEVLGFHVIVSWYLVRWVCTIAS
;
A
#
# COMPACT_ATOMS: atom_id res chain seq x y z
N MET A 1 31.66 24.11 20.40
CA MET A 1 30.18 24.26 20.33
C MET A 1 29.75 25.31 19.31
N LEU A 2 30.19 26.58 19.41
CA LEU A 2 29.88 27.65 18.44
C LEU A 2 30.28 27.37 16.97
N LYS A 3 31.46 26.79 16.71
CA LYS A 3 31.87 26.35 15.35
C LYS A 3 30.96 25.25 14.78
N ALA A 4 30.49 24.32 15.63
CA ALA A 4 29.58 23.25 15.22
C ALA A 4 28.16 23.78 14.95
N ILE A 5 27.71 24.77 15.73
CA ILE A 5 26.44 25.47 15.50
C ILE A 5 26.48 26.25 14.17
N GLY A 6 27.55 26.99 13.90
CA GLY A 6 27.73 27.72 12.63
C GLY A 6 27.79 26.81 11.40
N SER A 7 28.46 25.66 11.50
CA SER A 7 28.55 24.68 10.40
C SER A 7 27.22 23.99 10.04
N ILE A 8 26.23 24.04 10.94
CA ILE A 8 24.93 23.36 10.76
C ILE A 8 23.84 24.38 10.46
N LEU A 9 23.79 25.50 11.17
CA LEU A 9 22.70 26.46 11.08
C LEU A 9 22.71 27.20 9.74
N ILE A 10 23.89 27.61 9.25
CA ILE A 10 24.01 28.40 8.02
C ILE A 10 23.59 27.59 6.77
N PRO A 11 24.10 26.36 6.54
CA PRO A 11 23.66 25.57 5.40
C PRO A 11 22.19 25.19 5.49
N THR A 12 21.68 24.88 6.69
CA THR A 12 20.27 24.48 6.89
C THR A 12 19.32 25.67 6.68
N SER A 13 19.67 26.88 7.11
CA SER A 13 18.83 28.07 6.84
C SER A 13 18.83 28.46 5.36
N MET A 14 19.99 28.39 4.69
CA MET A 14 20.09 28.72 3.26
C MET A 14 19.37 27.70 2.37
N ALA A 15 19.46 26.42 2.74
CA ALA A 15 18.68 25.33 2.19
C ALA A 15 17.16 25.54 2.24
N ILE A 16 16.65 25.88 3.43
CA ILE A 16 15.23 26.16 3.66
C ILE A 16 14.78 27.30 2.74
N PHE A 17 15.57 28.38 2.68
CA PHE A 17 15.29 29.53 1.83
C PHE A 17 15.22 29.15 0.33
N LEU A 18 16.20 28.40 -0.17
CA LEU A 18 16.24 27.96 -1.57
C LEU A 18 15.09 27.00 -1.93
N TYR A 19 14.76 26.06 -1.05
CA TYR A 19 13.64 25.14 -1.23
C TYR A 19 12.30 25.90 -1.28
N LEU A 20 12.10 26.86 -0.39
CA LEU A 20 10.86 27.63 -0.29
C LEU A 20 10.69 28.61 -1.47
N ILE A 21 11.77 29.24 -1.94
CA ILE A 21 11.77 30.04 -3.19
C ILE A 21 11.27 29.22 -4.38
N HIS A 22 11.66 27.95 -4.47
CA HIS A 22 11.19 27.07 -5.54
C HIS A 22 9.74 26.61 -5.38
N CYS A 23 9.19 26.58 -4.15
CA CYS A 23 7.80 26.17 -3.89
C CYS A 23 6.77 27.32 -3.97
N LEU A 24 7.21 28.56 -4.16
CA LEU A 24 6.37 29.78 -4.05
C LEU A 24 5.30 29.97 -5.15
N ASN A 25 5.32 29.18 -6.23
CA ASN A 25 4.47 29.39 -7.40
C ASN A 25 2.94 29.27 -7.14
N PRO A 26 2.42 28.28 -6.38
CA PRO A 26 0.99 28.19 -6.06
C PRO A 26 0.56 29.20 -5.00
N SER A 27 1.43 29.50 -4.04
CA SER A 27 1.17 30.36 -2.88
C SER A 27 1.00 31.83 -3.27
N ILE A 28 1.79 32.31 -4.25
CA ILE A 28 1.63 33.64 -4.84
C ILE A 28 0.29 33.74 -5.57
N THR A 29 -0.07 32.69 -6.33
CA THR A 29 -1.34 32.63 -7.06
C THR A 29 -2.55 32.63 -6.10
N LEU A 30 -2.47 31.88 -5.00
CA LEU A 30 -3.46 31.88 -3.93
C LEU A 30 -3.54 33.24 -3.22
N ALA A 31 -2.41 33.86 -2.90
CA ALA A 31 -2.38 35.20 -2.28
C ALA A 31 -3.01 36.28 -3.18
N ILE A 32 -2.77 36.23 -4.49
CA ILE A 32 -3.40 37.12 -5.49
C ILE A 32 -4.92 36.85 -5.58
N LEU A 33 -5.35 35.58 -5.57
CA LEU A 33 -6.77 35.19 -5.55
C LEU A 33 -7.49 35.61 -4.27
N LEU A 34 -6.85 35.45 -3.11
CA LEU A 34 -7.37 35.88 -1.80
C LEU A 34 -7.47 37.41 -1.73
N TYR A 35 -6.50 38.14 -2.30
CA TYR A 35 -6.55 39.60 -2.44
C TYR A 35 -7.74 40.05 -3.32
N ARG A 36 -7.95 39.40 -4.47
CA ARG A 36 -9.05 39.72 -5.39
C ARG A 36 -10.43 39.51 -4.75
N ASN A 37 -10.55 38.53 -3.86
CA ASN A 37 -11.81 38.13 -3.22
C ASN A 37 -11.90 38.53 -1.73
N ARG A 38 -11.09 39.47 -1.25
CA ARG A 38 -10.98 39.84 0.17
C ARG A 38 -12.30 40.31 0.80
N ALA A 39 -13.17 41.00 0.04
CA ALA A 39 -14.47 41.44 0.52
C ALA A 39 -15.43 40.26 0.78
N TRP A 40 -15.35 39.20 -0.04
CA TRP A 40 -16.12 37.97 0.13
C TRP A 40 -15.61 37.13 1.31
N LEU A 41 -14.29 37.03 1.50
CA LEU A 41 -13.68 36.33 2.65
C LEU A 41 -13.99 37.00 3.99
N LEU A 42 -13.98 38.34 4.04
CA LEU A 42 -14.37 39.08 5.25
C LEU A 42 -15.85 38.87 5.59
N SER A 43 -16.70 38.57 4.59
CA SER A 43 -18.11 38.22 4.84
C SER A 43 -18.29 36.82 5.42
N LEU A 44 -17.36 35.89 5.18
CA LEU A 44 -17.35 34.52 5.74
C LEU A 44 -16.86 34.47 7.20
N VAL A 45 -16.01 35.39 7.61
CA VAL A 45 -15.49 35.46 9.00
C VAL A 45 -16.51 36.12 9.95
N ASN A 46 -17.42 36.94 9.41
CA ASN A 46 -18.53 37.57 10.14
C ASN A 46 -19.82 36.72 10.20
N VAL A 47 -19.71 35.41 9.97
CA VAL A 47 -20.83 34.47 10.04
C VAL A 47 -21.18 34.25 11.52
N SER A 48 -22.34 34.75 11.95
CA SER A 48 -22.79 34.66 13.35
C SER A 48 -22.98 33.19 13.77
N PRO A 49 -22.77 32.83 15.05
CA PRO A 49 -22.96 31.45 15.53
C PRO A 49 -24.35 30.85 15.26
N LEU A 50 -25.36 31.69 15.02
CA LEU A 50 -26.72 31.29 14.65
C LEU A 50 -26.85 30.80 13.19
N THR A 51 -25.89 31.10 12.31
CA THR A 51 -25.95 30.77 10.88
C THR A 51 -25.22 29.48 10.49
N MET A 52 -24.37 28.95 11.38
CA MET A 52 -23.74 27.63 11.22
C MET A 52 -24.76 26.47 11.10
N PRO A 53 -25.81 26.37 11.94
CA PRO A 53 -26.80 25.31 11.77
C PRO A 53 -27.61 25.43 10.48
N THR A 54 -27.86 26.65 9.97
CA THR A 54 -28.52 26.86 8.67
C THR A 54 -27.61 26.52 7.49
N ILE A 55 -26.31 26.77 7.58
CA ILE A 55 -25.32 26.33 6.57
C ILE A 55 -25.19 24.79 6.57
N LEU A 56 -25.12 24.16 7.75
CA LEU A 56 -25.12 22.70 7.88
C LEU A 56 -26.42 22.08 7.38
N ALA A 57 -27.58 22.69 7.67
CA ALA A 57 -28.88 22.29 7.15
C ALA A 57 -28.97 22.46 5.64
N ALA A 58 -28.48 23.56 5.08
CA ALA A 58 -28.45 23.79 3.64
C ALA A 58 -27.50 22.83 2.92
N LEU A 59 -26.34 22.49 3.52
CA LEU A 59 -25.42 21.47 3.01
C LEU A 59 -26.03 20.08 3.07
N THR A 60 -26.72 19.73 4.16
CA THR A 60 -27.44 18.45 4.25
C THR A 60 -28.60 18.39 3.26
N ILE A 61 -29.37 19.46 3.10
CA ILE A 61 -30.43 19.55 2.08
C ILE A 61 -29.83 19.48 0.68
N CYS A 62 -28.71 20.15 0.39
CA CYS A 62 -28.02 20.05 -0.90
C CYS A 62 -27.48 18.64 -1.14
N CYS A 63 -26.93 17.96 -0.12
CA CYS A 63 -26.50 16.56 -0.23
C CYS A 63 -27.68 15.60 -0.42
N VAL A 64 -28.81 15.86 0.23
CA VAL A 64 -30.05 15.08 0.09
C VAL A 64 -30.70 15.33 -1.28
N CYS A 65 -30.75 16.58 -1.75
CA CYS A 65 -31.23 16.95 -3.08
C CYS A 65 -30.29 16.45 -4.16
N TYR A 66 -28.98 16.52 -3.98
CA TYR A 66 -27.98 15.93 -4.87
C TYR A 66 -28.16 14.41 -4.91
N GLY A 67 -28.29 13.75 -3.75
CA GLY A 67 -28.60 12.33 -3.65
C GLY A 67 -29.92 11.95 -4.32
N ALA A 68 -30.96 12.77 -4.17
CA ALA A 68 -32.28 12.56 -4.76
C ALA A 68 -32.30 12.82 -6.29
N VAL A 69 -31.55 13.80 -6.79
CA VAL A 69 -31.34 14.05 -8.22
C VAL A 69 -30.54 12.90 -8.84
N HIS A 70 -29.56 12.36 -8.12
CA HIS A 70 -28.84 11.15 -8.50
C HIS A 70 -29.73 9.88 -8.45
N PHE A 71 -30.81 9.91 -7.67
CA PHE A 71 -31.79 8.82 -7.55
C PHE A 71 -32.92 8.90 -8.58
N ARG A 72 -33.32 10.11 -9.03
CA ARG A 72 -34.47 10.36 -9.93
C ARG A 72 -34.16 10.27 -11.42
N ARG A 73 -32.90 10.28 -11.83
CA ARG A 73 -32.50 10.23 -13.25
C ARG A 73 -31.86 8.87 -13.54
N ASP A 74 -32.66 7.88 -13.96
CA ASP A 74 -32.27 6.48 -14.26
C ASP A 74 -31.05 5.99 -13.45
N GLY A 75 -31.27 5.78 -12.15
CA GLY A 75 -30.21 5.58 -11.16
C GLY A 75 -29.37 4.32 -11.37
N PRO A 76 -28.25 4.14 -10.64
CA PRO A 76 -27.39 2.95 -10.72
C PRO A 76 -28.17 1.63 -10.61
N LEU A 77 -29.27 1.63 -9.85
CA LEU A 77 -30.15 0.48 -9.60
C LEU A 77 -30.92 -0.01 -10.84
N ASP A 78 -31.07 0.83 -11.86
CA ASP A 78 -31.74 0.54 -13.12
C ASP A 78 -30.76 0.11 -14.22
N ARG A 79 -29.47 -0.01 -13.89
CA ARG A 79 -28.48 -0.51 -14.83
C ARG A 79 -28.76 -1.99 -15.14
N PRO A 80 -28.91 -2.37 -16.42
CA PRO A 80 -29.09 -3.77 -16.78
C PRO A 80 -27.86 -4.56 -16.32
N SER A 81 -28.08 -5.73 -15.75
CA SER A 81 -26.98 -6.67 -15.52
C SER A 81 -26.29 -6.91 -16.86
N SER A 82 -24.96 -6.82 -16.90
CA SER A 82 -24.23 -7.38 -18.03
C SER A 82 -24.64 -8.83 -18.17
N GLN A 83 -24.84 -9.32 -19.41
CA GLN A 83 -25.21 -10.72 -19.65
C GLN A 83 -24.21 -11.62 -18.92
N LEU A 84 -24.62 -12.08 -17.74
CA LEU A 84 -23.98 -13.20 -17.06
C LEU A 84 -24.16 -14.34 -18.04
N LYS A 85 -23.06 -14.85 -18.62
CA LYS A 85 -23.17 -16.10 -19.37
C LYS A 85 -23.84 -17.09 -18.42
N ASP A 86 -25.00 -17.61 -18.81
CA ASP A 86 -25.80 -18.56 -18.00
C ASP A 86 -25.01 -19.84 -17.63
N GLU A 87 -23.82 -19.99 -18.19
CA GLU A 87 -22.84 -21.06 -17.93
C GLU A 87 -21.99 -20.88 -16.65
N CYS A 88 -22.09 -19.76 -15.91
CA CYS A 88 -21.28 -19.59 -14.70
C CYS A 88 -21.83 -20.46 -13.55
N ALA A 89 -21.06 -21.44 -13.10
CA ALA A 89 -21.42 -22.36 -12.00
C ALA A 89 -21.69 -21.63 -10.66
N PHE A 90 -21.23 -20.38 -10.53
CA PHE A 90 -21.40 -19.56 -9.34
C PHE A 90 -22.15 -18.27 -9.64
N LYS A 91 -22.86 -17.75 -8.64
CA LYS A 91 -23.54 -16.46 -8.70
C LYS A 91 -22.83 -15.45 -7.79
N PRO A 92 -22.75 -14.17 -8.19
CA PRO A 92 -22.32 -13.12 -7.29
C PRO A 92 -23.35 -12.94 -6.17
N LEU A 93 -22.90 -12.86 -4.92
CA LEU A 93 -23.77 -12.85 -3.75
C LEU A 93 -23.24 -11.88 -2.67
N PHE A 94 -24.15 -11.22 -1.96
CA PHE A 94 -23.85 -10.52 -0.72
C PHE A 94 -24.15 -11.41 0.47
N PHE A 95 -23.22 -11.49 1.42
CA PHE A 95 -23.34 -12.30 2.64
C PHE A 95 -23.33 -11.39 3.87
N PRO A 96 -24.52 -11.12 4.44
CA PRO A 96 -24.65 -10.56 5.77
C PRO A 96 -23.96 -11.43 6.81
N CYS A 97 -22.85 -10.93 7.37
CA CYS A 97 -22.04 -11.68 8.31
C CYS A 97 -21.86 -10.93 9.64
N ARG A 98 -21.43 -11.70 10.64
CA ARG A 98 -20.89 -11.17 11.89
C ARG A 98 -19.49 -11.70 12.06
N THR A 99 -18.58 -10.81 12.43
CA THR A 99 -17.22 -11.19 12.83
C THR A 99 -17.07 -11.08 14.34
N THR A 100 -16.39 -12.05 14.94
CA THR A 100 -16.08 -12.09 16.37
C THR A 100 -14.59 -12.30 16.53
N HIS A 101 -13.95 -11.51 17.40
CA HIS A 101 -12.58 -11.74 17.81
C HIS A 101 -12.55 -12.01 19.31
N ARG A 102 -11.87 -13.08 19.70
CA ARG A 102 -11.67 -13.47 21.09
C ARG A 102 -10.20 -13.73 21.33
N ARG A 103 -9.54 -12.80 22.03
CA ARG A 103 -8.19 -12.95 22.55
C ARG A 103 -8.26 -13.64 23.92
N MET A 104 -7.52 -14.73 24.07
CA MET A 104 -7.39 -15.51 25.29
C MET A 104 -6.10 -15.17 26.05
N PHE A 105 -5.02 -14.84 25.32
CA PHE A 105 -3.70 -14.54 25.87
C PHE A 105 -3.03 -13.35 25.12
N PRO A 106 -2.12 -12.58 25.77
CA PRO A 106 -1.85 -12.53 27.22
C PRO A 106 -2.96 -11.87 28.03
N VAL A 107 -3.73 -10.95 27.43
CA VAL A 107 -4.86 -10.29 28.08
C VAL A 107 -6.17 -10.67 27.40
N LYS A 108 -7.14 -11.14 28.18
CA LYS A 108 -8.47 -11.49 27.67
C LYS A 108 -9.19 -10.25 27.13
N HIS A 109 -9.65 -10.34 25.89
CA HIS A 109 -10.44 -9.30 25.24
C HIS A 109 -11.32 -9.92 24.16
N SER A 110 -12.56 -9.49 24.03
CA SER A 110 -13.44 -9.97 22.98
C SER A 110 -14.39 -8.89 22.48
N PHE A 111 -14.72 -8.97 21.21
CA PHE A 111 -15.65 -8.05 20.57
C PHE A 111 -16.25 -8.69 19.32
N ALA A 112 -17.40 -8.17 18.89
CA ALA A 112 -18.09 -8.61 17.70
C ALA A 112 -18.71 -7.42 16.97
N TYR A 113 -18.82 -7.50 15.65
CA TYR A 113 -19.42 -6.45 14.83
C TYR A 113 -19.97 -7.00 13.52
N SER A 114 -20.86 -6.22 12.89
CA SER A 114 -21.40 -6.50 11.57
C SER A 114 -20.29 -6.44 10.51
N TYR A 115 -20.35 -7.36 9.54
CA TYR A 115 -19.42 -7.44 8.43
C TYR A 115 -20.18 -7.85 7.16
N LEU A 116 -19.91 -7.24 6.02
CA LEU A 116 -20.53 -7.60 4.76
C LEU A 116 -19.47 -8.23 3.86
N LEU A 117 -19.63 -9.51 3.55
CA LEU A 117 -18.84 -10.15 2.50
C LEU A 117 -19.58 -10.06 1.18
N THR A 118 -18.84 -9.82 0.12
CA THR A 118 -19.25 -9.89 -1.27
C THR A 118 -18.53 -11.09 -1.88
N GLY A 119 -19.29 -12.03 -2.42
CA GLY A 119 -18.75 -13.18 -3.13
C GLY A 119 -18.91 -13.04 -4.62
N ILE A 120 -17.85 -13.38 -5.35
CA ILE A 120 -17.75 -13.15 -6.79
C ILE A 120 -17.12 -14.38 -7.46
N PRO A 121 -17.77 -14.92 -8.51
CA PRO A 121 -17.12 -15.87 -9.41
C PRO A 121 -15.91 -15.22 -10.09
N VAL A 122 -14.74 -15.82 -9.95
CA VAL A 122 -13.53 -15.32 -10.62
C VAL A 122 -13.69 -15.48 -12.13
N GLY A 123 -13.47 -14.40 -12.88
CA GLY A 123 -13.73 -14.32 -14.32
C GLY A 123 -15.01 -13.56 -14.68
N LEU A 124 -15.88 -13.26 -13.70
CA LEU A 124 -17.01 -12.37 -13.89
C LEU A 124 -16.52 -10.93 -14.17
N ARG A 125 -17.12 -10.27 -15.18
CA ARG A 125 -16.92 -8.84 -15.45
C ARG A 125 -18.23 -8.12 -15.74
N GLY A 126 -18.31 -6.87 -15.30
CA GLY A 126 -19.44 -5.98 -15.55
C GLY A 126 -20.28 -5.72 -14.31
N SER A 127 -21.48 -5.16 -14.54
CA SER A 127 -22.40 -4.75 -13.47
C SER A 127 -23.47 -5.82 -13.23
N VAL A 128 -23.79 -6.06 -11.97
CA VAL A 128 -24.78 -7.03 -11.52
C VAL A 128 -25.87 -6.33 -10.72
N GLY A 129 -27.08 -6.30 -11.29
CA GLY A 129 -28.25 -5.71 -10.67
C GLY A 129 -28.09 -4.23 -10.31
N GLY A 130 -27.15 -3.51 -10.91
CA GLY A 130 -26.87 -2.10 -10.62
C GLY A 130 -26.24 -1.82 -9.24
N LEU A 131 -26.15 -2.84 -8.38
CA LEU A 131 -25.66 -2.72 -7.00
C LEU A 131 -24.17 -3.06 -6.90
N LEU A 132 -23.71 -4.02 -7.69
CA LEU A 132 -22.32 -4.51 -7.72
C LEU A 132 -21.71 -4.32 -9.11
N SER A 133 -20.44 -3.98 -9.17
CA SER A 133 -19.62 -4.04 -10.39
C SER A 133 -18.33 -4.81 -10.12
N VAL A 134 -17.88 -5.59 -11.11
CA VAL A 134 -16.69 -6.42 -11.05
C VAL A 134 -15.82 -6.17 -12.27
N ASP A 135 -14.53 -5.86 -12.08
CA ASP A 135 -13.55 -5.66 -13.17
C ASP A 135 -14.06 -4.74 -14.29
N GLU A 136 -14.86 -3.75 -13.92
CA GLU A 136 -15.44 -2.82 -14.87
C GLU A 136 -14.45 -1.68 -15.13
N VAL A 137 -14.16 -1.41 -16.41
CA VAL A 137 -13.27 -0.31 -16.80
C VAL A 137 -13.89 1.02 -16.35
N PRO A 138 -13.19 1.85 -15.56
CA PRO A 138 -13.69 3.15 -15.16
C PRO A 138 -14.01 3.99 -16.40
N GLN A 139 -15.28 4.37 -16.59
CA GLN A 139 -15.64 5.29 -17.66
C GLN A 139 -15.18 6.70 -17.27
N SER A 140 -14.44 7.38 -18.17
CA SER A 140 -13.75 8.66 -17.93
C SER A 140 -14.65 9.85 -17.57
N SER A 141 -15.97 9.67 -17.58
CA SER A 141 -16.94 10.67 -17.21
C SER A 141 -17.14 10.66 -15.69
N TRP A 142 -16.91 11.79 -15.01
CA TRP A 142 -17.25 11.97 -13.59
C TRP A 142 -18.75 11.82 -13.30
N TRP A 143 -19.58 11.86 -14.35
CA TRP A 143 -21.01 11.58 -14.36
C TRP A 143 -21.36 10.12 -14.66
N SER A 144 -20.36 9.26 -14.87
CA SER A 144 -20.60 7.86 -15.26
C SER A 144 -21.19 7.06 -14.09
N ARG A 145 -22.06 6.12 -14.44
CA ARG A 145 -22.97 5.43 -13.52
C ARG A 145 -22.22 4.34 -12.75
N HIS A 146 -21.59 4.70 -11.64
CA HIS A 146 -20.89 3.74 -10.79
C HIS A 146 -21.91 2.90 -9.99
N SER A 147 -21.68 1.57 -9.94
CA SER A 147 -22.36 0.71 -8.98
C SER A 147 -21.95 1.08 -7.56
N TRP A 148 -22.83 0.85 -6.59
CA TRP A 148 -22.59 1.19 -5.19
C TRP A 148 -21.41 0.42 -4.58
N TYR A 149 -21.36 -0.87 -4.88
CA TYR A 149 -20.27 -1.76 -4.52
C TYR A 149 -19.41 -2.06 -5.74
N VAL A 150 -18.09 -2.02 -5.56
CA VAL A 150 -17.11 -2.23 -6.62
C VAL A 150 -16.07 -3.23 -6.15
N VAL A 151 -15.80 -4.23 -6.98
CA VAL A 151 -14.65 -5.14 -6.85
C VAL A 151 -13.81 -4.98 -8.11
N SER A 152 -12.72 -4.23 -7.98
CA SER A 152 -11.75 -4.06 -9.05
C SER A 152 -10.61 -5.05 -8.86
N GLY A 153 -10.26 -5.79 -9.90
CA GLY A 153 -9.16 -6.74 -9.91
C GLY A 153 -7.86 -6.10 -9.47
N ASP A 154 -7.64 -4.82 -9.79
CA ASP A 154 -6.49 -4.00 -9.40
C ASP A 154 -6.20 -4.02 -7.89
N ASP A 155 -7.23 -4.25 -7.08
CA ASP A 155 -7.18 -4.27 -5.62
C ASP A 155 -6.81 -5.63 -5.03
N TYR A 156 -6.61 -6.67 -5.83
CA TYR A 156 -6.38 -8.04 -5.34
C TYR A 156 -5.12 -8.68 -5.93
N LEU A 157 -4.56 -9.67 -5.21
CA LEU A 157 -3.31 -10.37 -5.59
C LEU A 157 -2.19 -9.39 -5.99
N ALA A 158 -1.59 -9.53 -7.18
CA ALA A 158 -0.63 -8.57 -7.73
C ALA A 158 -1.28 -7.19 -7.93
N ARG A 159 -0.66 -6.08 -7.51
CA ARG A 159 -1.21 -4.74 -7.71
C ARG A 159 -1.23 -4.34 -9.18
N GLY A 160 -2.29 -3.63 -9.59
CA GLY A 160 -2.41 -3.02 -10.91
C GLY A 160 -3.30 -3.77 -11.87
N HIS A 161 -3.52 -3.18 -13.04
CA HIS A 161 -4.43 -3.75 -14.01
C HIS A 161 -3.86 -5.00 -14.68
N HIS A 162 -4.70 -6.03 -14.80
CA HIS A 162 -4.44 -7.22 -15.58
C HIS A 162 -5.51 -7.33 -16.68
N PRO A 163 -5.15 -7.56 -17.96
CA PRO A 163 -6.11 -7.60 -19.08
C PRO A 163 -7.18 -8.70 -18.91
N ASP A 164 -6.79 -9.82 -18.30
CA ASP A 164 -7.68 -10.92 -17.94
C ASP A 164 -8.44 -10.71 -16.60
N GLY A 165 -8.33 -9.55 -15.96
CA GLY A 165 -9.00 -9.25 -14.68
C GLY A 165 -8.54 -10.17 -13.53
N LEU A 166 -9.44 -10.44 -12.58
CA LEU A 166 -9.20 -11.34 -11.44
C LEU A 166 -8.73 -12.74 -11.88
N GLN A 167 -9.21 -13.25 -13.01
CA GLN A 167 -8.86 -14.58 -13.51
C GLN A 167 -7.39 -14.66 -13.92
N GLY A 168 -6.88 -13.66 -14.65
CA GLY A 168 -5.47 -13.61 -14.99
C GLY A 168 -4.57 -13.47 -13.79
N LYS A 169 -4.94 -12.61 -12.84
CA LYS A 169 -4.18 -12.46 -11.60
C LYS A 169 -4.09 -13.74 -10.79
N LEU A 170 -5.18 -14.51 -10.74
CA LEU A 170 -5.19 -15.80 -10.07
C LEU A 170 -4.26 -16.78 -10.77
N ARG A 171 -4.30 -16.85 -12.10
CA ARG A 171 -3.39 -17.69 -12.91
C ARG A 171 -1.92 -17.33 -12.63
N ASP A 172 -1.56 -16.05 -12.75
CA ASP A 172 -0.19 -15.57 -12.54
C ASP A 172 0.28 -15.86 -11.10
N TYR A 173 -0.61 -15.70 -10.12
CA TYR A 173 -0.29 -16.04 -8.74
C TYR A 173 -0.03 -17.54 -8.57
N LEU A 174 -0.88 -18.42 -9.09
CA LEU A 174 -0.70 -19.87 -8.99
C LEU A 174 0.60 -20.33 -9.68
N GLU A 175 0.89 -19.79 -10.87
CA GLU A 175 2.14 -20.04 -11.59
C GLU A 175 3.36 -19.58 -10.78
N SER A 176 3.27 -18.41 -10.12
CA SER A 176 4.34 -17.94 -9.22
C SER A 176 4.57 -18.85 -8.00
N GLN A 177 3.57 -19.65 -7.61
CA GLN A 177 3.66 -20.65 -6.56
C GLN A 177 4.10 -22.03 -7.08
N GLY A 178 4.36 -22.17 -8.39
CA GLY A 178 4.69 -23.46 -9.02
C GLY A 178 3.49 -24.41 -9.12
N VAL A 179 2.27 -23.88 -9.11
CA VAL A 179 1.02 -24.66 -9.16
C VAL A 179 0.39 -24.54 -10.54
N ASP A 180 0.05 -25.68 -11.15
CA ASP A 180 -0.68 -25.68 -12.41
C ASP A 180 -2.13 -25.20 -12.21
N HIS A 181 -2.45 -24.04 -12.78
CA HIS A 181 -3.77 -23.44 -12.66
C HIS A 181 -4.89 -24.33 -13.24
N LYS A 182 -4.59 -25.25 -14.17
CA LYS A 182 -5.55 -26.17 -14.77
C LYS A 182 -6.15 -27.17 -13.78
N GLN A 183 -5.52 -27.34 -12.62
CA GLN A 183 -6.07 -28.16 -11.52
C GLN A 183 -7.35 -27.55 -10.93
N TYR A 184 -7.63 -26.26 -11.20
CA TYR A 184 -8.77 -25.54 -10.68
C TYR A 184 -9.64 -25.01 -11.82
N SER A 185 -10.78 -25.64 -12.08
CA SER A 185 -11.71 -25.21 -13.14
C SER A 185 -12.52 -23.97 -12.75
N HIS A 186 -12.77 -23.80 -11.45
CA HIS A 186 -13.55 -22.69 -10.94
C HIS A 186 -12.91 -22.07 -9.70
N ALA A 187 -13.09 -20.75 -9.56
CA ALA A 187 -12.66 -20.03 -8.37
C ALA A 187 -13.72 -19.02 -7.91
N TYR A 188 -13.82 -18.82 -6.60
CA TYR A 188 -14.78 -17.91 -5.98
C TYR A 188 -14.12 -17.04 -4.91
N LEU A 189 -14.20 -15.73 -5.08
CA LEU A 189 -13.61 -14.74 -4.19
C LEU A 189 -14.64 -14.26 -3.17
N LEU A 190 -14.36 -14.42 -1.87
CA LEU A 190 -15.07 -13.74 -0.78
C LEU A 190 -14.25 -12.56 -0.28
N THR A 191 -14.82 -11.35 -0.31
CA THR A 191 -14.11 -10.12 0.02
C THR A 191 -15.01 -9.03 0.60
N ALA A 192 -14.45 -8.01 1.25
CA ALA A 192 -15.17 -6.76 1.49
C ALA A 192 -15.03 -5.84 0.27
N ALA A 193 -16.11 -5.72 -0.52
CA ALA A 193 -16.15 -4.84 -1.68
C ALA A 193 -16.01 -3.36 -1.30
N LYS A 194 -15.46 -2.55 -2.21
CA LYS A 194 -15.41 -1.10 -2.04
C LYS A 194 -16.81 -0.52 -2.08
N PHE A 195 -17.13 0.42 -1.20
CA PHE A 195 -18.36 1.19 -1.27
C PHE A 195 -18.04 2.63 -1.63
N GLN A 196 -18.53 3.10 -2.78
CA GLN A 196 -18.31 4.47 -3.29
C GLN A 196 -16.83 4.92 -3.20
N GLY A 197 -15.92 4.05 -3.64
CA GLY A 197 -14.47 4.31 -3.67
C GLY A 197 -13.72 4.03 -2.36
N TYR A 198 -14.41 3.87 -1.22
CA TYR A 198 -13.78 3.54 0.04
C TYR A 198 -13.70 2.03 0.28
N SER A 199 -12.56 1.56 0.79
CA SER A 199 -12.33 0.15 1.15
C SER A 199 -11.60 0.01 2.47
N SER A 200 -12.03 -0.97 3.27
CA SER A 200 -11.29 -1.47 4.43
C SER A 200 -11.41 -2.98 4.46
N ASN A 201 -10.52 -3.65 3.71
CA ASN A 201 -10.58 -5.08 3.46
C ASN A 201 -9.37 -5.81 4.09
N PRO A 202 -9.46 -6.23 5.36
CA PRO A 202 -8.35 -6.89 6.07
C PRO A 202 -8.04 -8.29 5.53
N VAL A 203 -9.02 -8.99 4.93
CA VAL A 203 -8.84 -10.36 4.45
C VAL A 203 -9.80 -10.70 3.32
N SER A 204 -9.30 -11.42 2.32
CA SER A 204 -10.10 -12.01 1.24
C SER A 204 -9.76 -13.48 1.07
N LEU A 205 -10.78 -14.29 0.81
CA LEU A 205 -10.67 -15.75 0.69
C LEU A 205 -11.00 -16.16 -0.75
N TRP A 206 -10.03 -16.75 -1.44
CA TRP A 206 -10.23 -17.33 -2.75
C TRP A 206 -10.45 -18.83 -2.60
N HIS A 207 -11.61 -19.31 -3.00
CA HIS A 207 -11.97 -20.73 -3.00
C HIS A 207 -11.65 -21.31 -4.37
N LEU A 208 -10.82 -22.35 -4.42
CA LEU A 208 -10.40 -23.00 -5.67
C LEU A 208 -10.98 -24.40 -5.76
N TYR A 209 -11.74 -24.65 -6.81
CA TYR A 209 -12.50 -25.88 -7.02
C TYR A 209 -11.92 -26.70 -8.17
N SER A 210 -11.84 -28.02 -7.99
CA SER A 210 -11.40 -28.94 -9.05
C SER A 210 -12.42 -29.04 -10.18
N PRO A 211 -12.05 -29.65 -11.34
CA PRO A 211 -13.00 -30.02 -12.39
C PRO A 211 -14.18 -30.87 -11.93
N GLN A 212 -14.04 -31.58 -10.79
CA GLN A 212 -15.10 -32.36 -10.14
C GLN A 212 -15.93 -31.53 -9.15
N ASN A 213 -15.81 -30.20 -9.16
CA ASN A 213 -16.56 -29.29 -8.30
C ASN A 213 -16.31 -29.47 -6.79
N GLU A 214 -15.12 -29.96 -6.43
CA GLU A 214 -14.70 -30.12 -5.04
C GLU A 214 -13.75 -28.99 -4.64
N LEU A 215 -13.95 -28.40 -3.45
CA LEU A 215 -13.02 -27.43 -2.89
C LEU A 215 -11.66 -28.10 -2.62
N LYS A 216 -10.61 -27.69 -3.35
CA LYS A 216 -9.26 -28.29 -3.27
C LYS A 216 -8.22 -27.36 -2.66
N ALA A 217 -8.39 -26.06 -2.74
CA ALA A 217 -7.43 -25.11 -2.18
C ALA A 217 -8.11 -23.79 -1.77
N LEU A 218 -7.45 -23.06 -0.87
CA LEU A 218 -7.82 -21.70 -0.50
C LEU A 218 -6.62 -20.77 -0.69
N ILE A 219 -6.85 -19.54 -1.16
CA ILE A 219 -5.86 -18.45 -1.01
C ILE A 219 -6.39 -17.48 0.03
N LEU A 220 -5.63 -17.27 1.09
CA LEU A 220 -5.91 -16.25 2.08
C LEU A 220 -5.08 -15.01 1.78
N GLU A 221 -5.71 -14.02 1.16
CA GLU A 221 -5.12 -12.71 0.94
C GLU A 221 -5.36 -11.84 2.18
N VAL A 222 -4.28 -11.48 2.88
CA VAL A 222 -4.33 -10.68 4.10
C VAL A 222 -3.70 -9.32 3.83
N ASN A 223 -4.43 -8.25 4.18
CA ASN A 223 -3.95 -6.87 4.09
C ASN A 223 -3.78 -6.29 5.50
N ASN A 224 -2.76 -5.47 5.71
CA ASN A 224 -2.58 -4.76 6.98
C ASN A 224 -2.87 -3.25 6.83
N THR A 225 -2.83 -2.53 7.96
CA THR A 225 -3.06 -1.08 7.99
C THR A 225 -1.92 -0.24 7.43
N PHE A 226 -0.84 -0.87 6.97
CA PHE A 226 0.33 -0.22 6.37
C PHE A 226 0.33 -0.32 4.85
N ASP A 227 -0.79 -0.72 4.24
CA ASP A 227 -0.91 -1.01 2.81
C ASP A 227 0.04 -2.14 2.36
N GLU A 228 0.39 -3.08 3.24
CA GLU A 228 1.09 -4.30 2.83
C GLU A 228 0.09 -5.43 2.60
N ARG A 229 0.49 -6.40 1.77
CA ARG A 229 -0.32 -7.58 1.44
C ARG A 229 0.50 -8.85 1.48
N HIS A 230 -0.10 -9.92 1.97
CA HIS A 230 0.48 -11.25 1.90
C HIS A 230 -0.58 -12.28 1.52
N CYS A 231 -0.25 -13.19 0.61
CA CYS A 231 -1.15 -14.25 0.16
C CYS A 231 -0.63 -15.61 0.61
N TYR A 232 -1.43 -16.32 1.39
CA TYR A 232 -1.14 -17.71 1.77
C TYR A 232 -1.89 -18.65 0.84
N PHE A 233 -1.17 -19.49 0.10
CA PHE A 233 -1.76 -20.61 -0.64
C PHE A 233 -1.88 -21.81 0.31
N LEU A 234 -3.11 -22.26 0.55
CA LEU A 234 -3.45 -23.25 1.55
C LEU A 234 -4.05 -24.46 0.86
N GLN A 235 -3.37 -25.60 0.97
CA GLN A 235 -3.90 -26.92 0.59
C GLN A 235 -4.35 -27.70 1.84
N PRO A 236 -5.30 -28.64 1.72
CA PRO A 236 -5.75 -29.41 2.87
C PRO A 236 -4.57 -30.20 3.41
N SER A 237 -4.40 -30.19 4.74
CA SER A 237 -3.47 -31.15 5.32
C SER A 237 -3.96 -32.57 5.02
N SER A 238 -3.06 -33.52 4.73
CA SER A 238 -3.41 -34.93 4.46
C SER A 238 -4.17 -35.62 5.61
N ARG A 239 -4.34 -34.94 6.75
CA ARG A 239 -5.17 -35.31 7.90
C ARG A 239 -6.61 -34.78 7.85
N SER A 240 -7.04 -34.13 6.77
CA SER A 240 -8.45 -33.81 6.51
C SER A 240 -9.24 -35.07 6.16
N GLY A 241 -9.23 -36.05 7.07
CA GLY A 241 -10.30 -37.02 7.12
C GLY A 241 -11.60 -36.26 7.33
N LYS A 242 -12.70 -36.76 6.75
CA LYS A 242 -14.05 -36.32 7.06
C LYS A 242 -14.18 -36.20 8.58
N ALA A 243 -14.12 -34.99 9.10
CA ALA A 243 -14.31 -34.74 10.52
C ALA A 243 -15.81 -34.89 10.78
N SER A 244 -16.26 -36.13 10.86
CA SER A 244 -17.47 -36.49 11.59
C SER A 244 -17.15 -36.28 13.07
N ASP A 245 -17.18 -35.03 13.52
CA ASP A 245 -17.23 -34.72 14.95
C ASP A 245 -18.60 -35.20 15.45
N SER A 246 -18.64 -36.45 15.87
CA SER A 246 -19.75 -37.10 16.55
C SER A 246 -19.91 -36.50 17.95
N SER A 247 -20.54 -35.33 18.07
CA SER A 247 -21.11 -34.87 19.34
C SER A 247 -22.21 -33.81 19.27
N ASP A 248 -22.50 -33.18 18.12
CA ASP A 248 -23.67 -32.29 17.97
C ASP A 248 -24.66 -32.84 16.93
N GLN A 249 -25.54 -33.74 17.37
CA GLN A 249 -26.71 -34.14 16.59
C GLN A 249 -27.72 -32.98 16.59
N ASN A 250 -27.67 -32.11 15.55
CA ASN A 250 -28.80 -31.37 14.94
C ASN A 250 -28.36 -30.24 13.98
N GLY A 251 -27.17 -30.31 13.36
CA GLY A 251 -26.75 -29.40 12.31
C GLY A 251 -26.39 -30.15 11.00
N PRO A 252 -26.59 -29.54 9.81
CA PRO A 252 -26.13 -30.15 8.57
C PRO A 252 -24.62 -30.43 8.63
N GLU A 253 -24.19 -31.63 8.24
CA GLU A 253 -22.78 -32.01 8.09
C GLU A 253 -22.12 -31.11 7.01
N PHE A 254 -21.52 -30.00 7.42
CA PHE A 254 -20.75 -29.16 6.52
C PHE A 254 -19.33 -29.74 6.37
N VAL A 255 -18.93 -30.05 5.12
CA VAL A 255 -17.53 -30.40 4.82
C VAL A 255 -16.65 -29.21 5.21
N ARG A 256 -15.73 -29.42 6.17
CA ARG A 256 -14.83 -28.39 6.67
C ARG A 256 -13.44 -28.53 6.06
N TYR A 257 -12.96 -27.42 5.52
CA TYR A 257 -11.59 -27.24 5.06
C TYR A 257 -10.70 -26.80 6.23
N ALA A 258 -9.65 -27.56 6.52
CA ALA A 258 -8.74 -27.28 7.64
C ALA A 258 -7.26 -27.30 7.23
N CYS A 259 -6.52 -26.29 7.66
CA CYS A 259 -5.07 -26.17 7.43
C CYS A 259 -4.40 -25.36 8.54
N LYS A 260 -3.07 -25.54 8.68
CA LYS A 260 -2.21 -24.82 9.64
C LYS A 260 -0.93 -24.38 8.95
N TRP A 261 -0.48 -23.16 9.19
CA TRP A 261 0.71 -22.59 8.56
C TRP A 261 1.40 -21.56 9.49
N PRO A 262 2.69 -21.27 9.30
CA PRO A 262 3.40 -20.25 10.10
C PRO A 262 2.84 -18.85 9.87
N LYS A 263 2.90 -17.99 10.90
CA LYS A 263 2.55 -16.58 10.77
C LYS A 263 3.73 -15.80 10.19
N ASP A 264 3.70 -15.48 8.89
CA ASP A 264 4.79 -14.74 8.24
C ASP A 264 4.47 -13.26 8.00
N PHE A 265 3.24 -12.83 8.33
CA PHE A 265 2.74 -11.49 8.04
C PHE A 265 2.37 -10.71 9.32
N TYR A 266 2.77 -9.43 9.34
CA TYR A 266 2.51 -8.53 10.46
C TYR A 266 1.17 -7.80 10.28
N VAL A 267 0.19 -8.14 11.11
CA VAL A 267 -1.20 -7.66 10.96
C VAL A 267 -1.67 -6.81 12.15
N SER A 268 -1.00 -6.89 13.31
CA SER A 268 -1.48 -6.29 14.56
C SER A 268 -0.35 -5.69 15.38
N THR A 269 -0.56 -4.47 15.89
CA THR A 269 0.33 -3.75 16.81
C THR A 269 0.51 -4.40 18.18
N PHE A 270 -0.12 -5.55 18.42
CA PHE A 270 -0.05 -6.29 19.69
C PHE A 270 0.42 -7.74 19.51
N ASN A 271 0.80 -8.15 18.29
CA ASN A 271 1.38 -9.46 18.06
C ASN A 271 2.46 -9.35 16.97
N ASP A 272 3.68 -9.75 17.29
CA ASP A 272 4.78 -9.92 16.32
C ASP A 272 4.48 -11.05 15.31
N ARG A 273 5.43 -11.40 14.45
CA ARG A 273 5.28 -12.50 13.47
C ARG A 273 5.56 -13.88 14.07
N SER A 274 5.55 -14.05 15.39
CA SER A 274 5.71 -15.38 15.98
C SER A 274 4.40 -16.18 15.97
N GLY A 275 4.55 -17.51 16.01
CA GLY A 275 3.42 -18.44 16.11
C GLY A 275 2.91 -18.96 14.76
N SER A 276 1.71 -19.51 14.77
CA SER A 276 1.08 -20.13 13.60
C SER A 276 -0.40 -19.81 13.51
N TYR A 277 -0.91 -19.78 12.29
CA TYR A 277 -2.33 -19.73 12.03
C TYR A 277 -2.88 -21.13 11.77
N SER A 278 -4.12 -21.35 12.18
CA SER A 278 -4.95 -22.45 11.70
C SER A 278 -6.27 -21.92 11.20
N LEU A 279 -6.80 -22.55 10.15
CA LEU A 279 -8.07 -22.23 9.52
C LEU A 279 -9.00 -23.43 9.62
N SER A 280 -10.26 -23.15 9.88
CA SER A 280 -11.37 -24.08 9.70
C SER A 280 -12.51 -23.34 8.99
N ALA A 281 -12.64 -23.58 7.70
CA ALA A 281 -13.65 -22.95 6.84
C ALA A 281 -14.67 -23.98 6.35
N SER A 282 -15.94 -23.61 6.30
CA SER A 282 -16.96 -24.38 5.58
C SER A 282 -16.89 -24.04 4.09
N ASP A 283 -17.14 -25.02 3.23
CA ASP A 283 -17.39 -24.75 1.81
C ASP A 283 -18.81 -24.19 1.66
N PRO A 284 -18.99 -22.90 1.26
CA PRO A 284 -20.31 -22.30 1.12
C PRO A 284 -21.19 -22.98 0.07
N PHE A 285 -20.59 -23.69 -0.87
CA PHE A 285 -21.29 -24.29 -2.00
C PHE A 285 -21.26 -25.82 -1.97
N ALA A 286 -20.82 -26.44 -0.87
CA ALA A 286 -20.91 -27.89 -0.73
C ALA A 286 -22.37 -28.37 -0.60
N PRO A 287 -22.71 -29.57 -1.12
CA PRO A 287 -21.87 -30.40 -1.99
C PRO A 287 -21.91 -29.93 -3.45
N ALA A 288 -20.80 -30.10 -4.18
CA ALA A 288 -20.72 -29.95 -5.64
C ALA A 288 -21.37 -28.67 -6.22
N LEU A 289 -21.08 -27.52 -5.60
CA LEU A 289 -21.55 -26.18 -5.97
C LEU A 289 -23.06 -25.91 -5.76
N THR A 290 -23.78 -26.80 -5.07
CA THR A 290 -25.24 -26.67 -4.84
C THR A 290 -25.62 -25.96 -3.53
N GLY A 291 -24.63 -25.67 -2.67
CA GLY A 291 -24.86 -25.12 -1.33
C GLY A 291 -25.53 -23.74 -1.32
N SER A 292 -26.16 -23.40 -0.19
CA SER A 292 -26.93 -22.17 -0.01
C SER A 292 -26.07 -20.91 0.22
N GLY A 293 -24.75 -21.04 0.21
CA GLY A 293 -23.82 -19.94 0.43
C GLY A 293 -23.61 -19.59 1.91
N HIS A 294 -23.81 -20.54 2.83
CA HIS A 294 -23.61 -20.27 4.25
C HIS A 294 -22.12 -20.16 4.61
N ILE A 295 -21.69 -19.00 5.12
CA ILE A 295 -20.31 -18.76 5.53
C ILE A 295 -20.12 -19.15 6.99
N ASN A 296 -19.10 -19.96 7.27
CA ASN A 296 -18.60 -20.18 8.62
C ASN A 296 -17.09 -20.47 8.55
N THR A 297 -16.30 -19.45 8.82
CA THR A 297 -14.83 -19.50 8.78
C THR A 297 -14.25 -19.10 10.13
N THR A 298 -13.33 -19.91 10.64
CA THR A 298 -12.60 -19.66 11.89
C THR A 298 -11.10 -19.64 11.60
N ILE A 299 -10.43 -18.55 12.00
CA ILE A 299 -8.97 -18.41 11.95
C ILE A 299 -8.48 -18.27 13.39
N THR A 300 -7.58 -19.16 13.79
CA THR A 300 -6.97 -19.18 15.11
C THR A 300 -5.49 -18.87 15.01
N LEU A 301 -5.02 -17.87 15.74
CA LEU A 301 -3.60 -17.61 15.99
C LEU A 301 -3.17 -18.34 17.25
N SER A 302 -2.17 -19.20 17.14
CA SER A 302 -1.51 -19.87 18.26
C SER A 302 -0.12 -19.27 18.49
N GLY A 303 0.36 -19.30 19.74
CA GLY A 303 1.68 -18.80 20.11
C GLY A 303 2.83 -19.67 19.61
N SER A 304 4.07 -19.22 19.82
CA SER A 304 5.28 -19.95 19.42
C SER A 304 5.65 -21.10 20.37
N SER A 305 5.38 -20.98 21.67
CA SER A 305 5.81 -21.94 22.70
C SER A 305 4.71 -22.90 23.15
N HIS A 306 3.45 -22.62 22.86
CA HIS A 306 2.33 -23.48 23.21
C HIS A 306 1.32 -23.48 22.05
N ASP A 307 0.83 -24.65 21.63
CA ASP A 307 -0.25 -24.76 20.63
C ASP A 307 -1.61 -24.21 21.14
N THR A 308 -1.58 -23.43 22.21
CA THR A 308 -2.72 -22.76 22.82
C THR A 308 -3.18 -21.62 21.92
N ALA A 309 -4.46 -21.64 21.58
CA ALA A 309 -5.12 -20.58 20.84
C ALA A 309 -5.01 -19.23 21.58
N MET A 310 -4.27 -18.28 21.02
CA MET A 310 -4.13 -16.93 21.54
C MET A 310 -5.28 -16.03 21.11
N ILE A 311 -5.63 -16.07 19.82
CA ILE A 311 -6.72 -15.26 19.24
C ILE A 311 -7.54 -16.13 18.32
N ILE A 312 -8.84 -16.17 18.55
CA ILE A 312 -9.81 -16.85 17.69
C ILE A 312 -10.64 -15.78 17.00
N THR A 313 -10.62 -15.79 15.68
CA THR A 313 -11.42 -14.91 14.82
C THR A 313 -12.41 -15.76 14.05
N ARG A 314 -13.70 -15.42 14.11
CA ARG A 314 -14.75 -16.12 13.36
C ARG A 314 -15.50 -15.14 12.49
N ILE A 315 -15.80 -15.54 11.26
CA ILE A 315 -16.71 -14.84 10.35
C ILE A 315 -17.78 -15.85 9.97
N PHE A 316 -19.05 -15.51 10.24
CA PHE A 316 -20.17 -16.39 9.94
C PHE A 316 -21.39 -15.60 9.46
N SER A 317 -22.18 -16.23 8.59
CA SER A 317 -23.44 -15.68 8.07
C SER A 317 -24.45 -15.51 9.20
N ILE A 318 -25.15 -14.38 9.22
CA ILE A 318 -26.27 -14.13 10.14
C ILE A 318 -27.63 -14.19 9.45
N ASN A 319 -27.66 -13.97 8.13
CA ASN A 319 -28.85 -14.05 7.30
C ASN A 319 -28.50 -14.81 6.00
N PRO A 320 -29.51 -15.25 5.23
CA PRO A 320 -29.31 -15.82 3.90
C PRO A 320 -28.52 -14.88 2.97
N ALA A 321 -27.81 -15.47 2.02
CA ALA A 321 -27.13 -14.73 0.98
C ALA A 321 -28.13 -14.02 0.06
N HIS A 322 -27.68 -12.90 -0.48
CA HIS A 322 -28.50 -11.95 -1.22
C HIS A 322 -27.99 -11.85 -2.65
N ASP A 323 -28.83 -12.20 -3.63
CA ASP A 323 -28.51 -12.13 -5.06
C ASP A 323 -28.86 -10.74 -5.64
N PRO A 324 -27.88 -9.88 -5.94
CA PRO A 324 -28.14 -8.53 -6.44
C PRO A 324 -28.89 -8.49 -7.78
N ALA A 325 -28.79 -9.55 -8.60
CA ALA A 325 -29.50 -9.63 -9.87
C ALA A 325 -31.00 -9.88 -9.69
N LYS A 326 -31.40 -10.54 -8.59
CA LYS A 326 -32.80 -10.90 -8.31
C LYS A 326 -33.53 -9.94 -7.39
N MET A 327 -32.83 -9.07 -6.69
CA MET A 327 -33.45 -8.09 -5.80
C MET A 327 -34.38 -7.13 -6.56
N SER A 328 -35.56 -6.91 -6.01
CA SER A 328 -36.43 -5.78 -6.37
C SER A 328 -35.79 -4.44 -5.99
N LYS A 329 -36.29 -3.34 -6.56
CA LYS A 329 -35.80 -1.98 -6.23
C LYS A 329 -35.90 -1.67 -4.73
N TRP A 330 -36.97 -2.11 -4.08
CA TRP A 330 -37.18 -1.93 -2.64
C TRP A 330 -36.19 -2.74 -1.80
N GLU A 331 -35.92 -3.99 -2.17
CA GLU A 331 -34.91 -4.81 -1.49
C GLU A 331 -33.52 -4.23 -1.65
N LYS A 332 -33.16 -3.72 -2.84
CA LYS A 332 -31.88 -3.02 -3.04
C LYS A 332 -31.78 -1.77 -2.16
N LEU A 333 -32.83 -0.97 -2.07
CA LEU A 333 -32.86 0.22 -1.22
C LEU A 333 -32.71 -0.15 0.26
N LEU A 334 -33.47 -1.14 0.75
CA LEU A 334 -33.38 -1.61 2.13
C LEU A 334 -32.00 -2.20 2.45
N PHE A 335 -31.43 -2.95 1.51
CA PHE A 335 -30.08 -3.49 1.64
C PHE A 335 -29.06 -2.35 1.77
N LEU A 336 -29.13 -1.36 0.88
CA LEU A 336 -28.23 -0.21 0.91
C LEU A 336 -28.33 0.55 2.23
N THR A 337 -29.54 0.91 2.69
CA THR A 337 -29.72 1.65 3.95
C THR A 337 -29.21 0.89 5.17
N THR A 338 -29.24 -0.45 5.12
CA THR A 338 -28.76 -1.32 6.22
C THR A 338 -27.24 -1.53 6.20
N TRP A 339 -26.61 -1.61 5.01
CA TRP A 339 -25.25 -2.12 4.87
C TRP A 339 -24.20 -1.13 4.35
N TRP A 340 -24.60 0.04 3.84
CA TRP A 340 -23.67 1.03 3.25
C TRP A 340 -22.53 1.47 4.19
N TRP A 341 -22.84 1.60 5.48
CA TRP A 341 -21.93 2.16 6.49
C TRP A 341 -20.92 1.15 7.05
N VAL A 342 -21.13 -0.15 6.82
CA VAL A 342 -20.33 -1.21 7.48
C VAL A 342 -18.86 -1.15 7.08
N GLY A 343 -18.57 -0.89 5.80
CA GLY A 343 -17.20 -0.70 5.31
C GLY A 343 -16.52 0.48 6.01
N PHE A 344 -17.15 1.65 6.04
CA PHE A 344 -16.64 2.86 6.71
C PHE A 344 -16.42 2.68 8.21
N ALA A 345 -17.27 1.91 8.89
CA ALA A 345 -17.15 1.67 10.32
C ALA A 345 -16.02 0.70 10.69
N THR A 346 -15.49 -0.08 9.75
CA THR A 346 -14.49 -1.13 10.03
C THR A 346 -13.19 -0.53 10.59
N PHE A 347 -12.61 0.48 9.94
CA PHE A 347 -11.37 1.10 10.41
C PHE A 347 -11.51 1.86 11.75
N PRO A 348 -12.54 2.72 11.97
CA PRO A 348 -12.80 3.34 13.26
C PRO A 348 -13.02 2.33 14.39
N ARG A 349 -13.71 1.20 14.12
CA ARG A 349 -13.87 0.12 15.10
C ARG A 349 -12.52 -0.48 15.47
N THR A 350 -11.66 -0.74 14.49
CA THR A 350 -10.28 -1.22 14.72
C THR A 350 -9.48 -0.26 15.60
N LEU A 351 -9.50 1.04 15.29
CA LEU A 351 -8.83 2.07 16.10
C LEU A 351 -9.36 2.09 17.54
N ARG A 352 -10.69 2.04 17.73
CA ARG A 352 -11.30 1.99 19.07
C ARG A 352 -10.84 0.77 19.87
N GLN A 353 -10.73 -0.40 19.24
CA GLN A 353 -10.24 -1.60 19.92
C GLN A 353 -8.74 -1.52 20.22
N ALA A 354 -7.94 -0.99 19.31
CA ALA A 354 -6.52 -0.76 19.53
C ALA A 354 -6.27 0.21 20.69
N TYR A 355 -7.01 1.33 20.75
CA TYR A 355 -6.99 2.27 21.86
C TYR A 355 -7.28 1.56 23.19
N LYS A 356 -8.34 0.74 23.24
CA LYS A 356 -8.68 0.00 24.46
C LYS A 356 -7.59 -0.98 24.89
N LEU A 357 -7.01 -1.71 23.94
CA LEU A 357 -5.96 -2.68 24.23
C LEU A 357 -4.69 -1.99 24.74
N PHE A 358 -4.32 -0.87 24.13
CA PHE A 358 -3.12 -0.13 24.50
C PHE A 358 -3.29 0.60 25.84
N PHE A 359 -4.30 1.47 25.97
CA PHE A 359 -4.43 2.35 27.14
C PHE A 359 -5.06 1.67 28.35
N TYR A 360 -6.12 0.86 28.17
CA TYR A 360 -6.82 0.24 29.31
C TYR A 360 -6.29 -1.15 29.66
N LYS A 361 -5.95 -1.96 28.66
CA LYS A 361 -5.46 -3.33 28.88
C LYS A 361 -3.93 -3.42 28.96
N LYS A 362 -3.22 -2.31 28.74
CA LYS A 362 -1.75 -2.20 28.80
C LYS A 362 -1.04 -3.30 27.99
N MET A 363 -1.60 -3.64 26.84
CA MET A 363 -1.03 -4.65 25.96
C MET A 363 0.33 -4.16 25.44
N PRO A 364 1.39 -5.01 25.47
CA PRO A 364 2.67 -4.65 24.90
C PRO A 364 2.55 -4.29 23.42
N TRP A 365 3.20 -3.20 23.03
CA TRP A 365 3.28 -2.79 21.64
C TRP A 365 4.30 -3.66 20.91
N ALA A 366 3.84 -4.37 19.88
CA ALA A 366 4.71 -5.00 18.91
C ALA A 366 5.08 -3.93 17.86
N PHE A 367 6.38 -3.76 17.62
CA PHE A 367 6.83 -2.85 16.57
C PHE A 367 6.66 -3.51 15.21
N ARG A 368 6.28 -2.73 14.20
CA ARG A 368 6.19 -3.19 12.81
C ARG A 368 7.61 -3.54 12.31
N PRO A 369 7.86 -4.78 11.86
CA PRO A 369 9.05 -5.10 11.09
C PRO A 369 8.85 -4.74 9.62
N GLU A 370 9.94 -4.60 8.86
CA GLU A 370 9.86 -4.44 7.41
C GLU A 370 9.33 -5.72 6.71
N PRO A 371 8.72 -5.58 5.51
CA PRO A 371 8.19 -6.69 4.72
C PRO A 371 9.24 -7.77 4.45
N ARG A 372 8.82 -9.04 4.47
CA ARG A 372 9.64 -10.16 3.98
C ARG A 372 9.58 -10.25 2.45
N ARG A 373 10.47 -11.04 1.86
CA ARG A 373 10.55 -11.34 0.42
C ARG A 373 9.20 -11.68 -0.24
N ASN A 374 8.35 -12.44 0.45
CA ASN A 374 7.07 -12.92 -0.05
C ASN A 374 5.89 -12.01 0.33
N THR A 375 6.16 -10.89 0.98
CA THR A 375 5.17 -9.88 1.36
C THR A 375 5.26 -8.71 0.41
N MET A 376 4.12 -8.33 -0.14
CA MET A 376 4.01 -7.15 -0.98
C MET A 376 4.02 -5.90 -0.10
N ALA A 377 4.94 -5.00 -0.40
CA ALA A 377 5.06 -3.72 0.27
C ALA A 377 3.88 -2.78 -0.03
N ARG A 378 3.85 -1.69 0.72
CA ARG A 378 3.01 -0.52 0.41
C ARG A 378 3.34 0.09 -0.94
N GLN A 379 2.38 0.82 -1.50
CA GLN A 379 2.64 1.62 -2.69
C GLN A 379 3.70 2.70 -2.39
N ALA A 380 4.57 2.92 -3.38
CA ALA A 380 5.55 3.98 -3.36
C ALA A 380 4.83 5.32 -3.51
N ASP A 381 5.24 6.33 -2.73
CA ASP A 381 4.76 7.70 -2.93
C ASP A 381 5.42 8.35 -4.17
N LYS A 382 5.06 9.60 -4.47
CA LYS A 382 5.60 10.29 -5.65
C LYS A 382 7.12 10.43 -5.61
N THR A 383 7.68 10.77 -4.46
CA THR A 383 9.13 10.95 -4.30
C THR A 383 9.85 9.62 -4.45
N GLU A 384 9.34 8.56 -3.82
CA GLU A 384 9.93 7.23 -3.93
C GLU A 384 9.91 6.71 -5.36
N ARG A 385 8.83 6.95 -6.12
CA ARG A 385 8.76 6.62 -7.56
C ARG A 385 9.80 7.39 -8.38
N ASN A 386 9.95 8.69 -8.14
CA ASN A 386 10.95 9.50 -8.83
C ASN A 386 12.38 9.03 -8.53
N LEU A 387 12.68 8.79 -7.25
CA LEU A 387 13.99 8.31 -6.81
C LEU A 387 14.30 6.90 -7.35
N GLU A 388 13.29 6.03 -7.42
CA GLU A 388 13.40 4.70 -8.01
C GLU A 388 13.82 4.76 -9.47
N GLN A 389 13.23 5.66 -10.27
CA GLN A 389 13.58 5.82 -11.69
C GLN A 389 15.07 6.18 -11.86
N HIS A 390 15.56 7.10 -11.03
CA HIS A 390 16.97 7.48 -11.03
C HIS A 390 17.89 6.34 -10.56
N PHE A 391 17.49 5.63 -9.51
CA PHE A 391 18.24 4.49 -9.00
C PHE A 391 18.32 3.35 -10.02
N ARG A 392 17.21 3.01 -10.68
CA ARG A 392 17.15 1.99 -11.74
C ARG A 392 18.03 2.37 -12.94
N ALA A 393 17.97 3.63 -13.38
CA ALA A 393 18.82 4.13 -14.46
C ALA A 393 20.31 4.08 -14.08
N PHE A 394 20.64 4.45 -12.84
CA PHE A 394 21.99 4.35 -12.29
C PHE A 394 22.50 2.91 -12.27
N LEU A 395 21.70 1.97 -11.74
CA LEU A 395 22.04 0.54 -11.72
C LEU A 395 22.32 0.02 -13.13
N LYS A 396 21.45 0.35 -14.09
CA LYS A 396 21.63 -0.03 -15.50
C LYS A 396 22.95 0.50 -16.05
N ASN A 397 23.26 1.78 -15.82
CA ASN A 397 24.51 2.39 -16.28
C ASN A 397 25.74 1.71 -15.67
N GLN A 398 25.72 1.39 -14.38
CA GLN A 398 26.84 0.70 -13.72
C GLN A 398 27.06 -0.71 -14.25
N VAL A 399 25.98 -1.47 -14.44
CA VAL A 399 26.08 -2.84 -14.97
C VAL A 399 26.54 -2.85 -16.42
N CYS A 400 26.03 -1.95 -17.26
CA CYS A 400 26.42 -1.89 -18.68
C CYS A 400 27.87 -1.44 -18.90
N ASN A 401 28.43 -0.66 -17.97
CA ASN A 401 29.83 -0.20 -18.03
C ASN A 401 30.79 -1.04 -17.16
N SER A 402 30.31 -2.15 -16.58
CA SER A 402 31.14 -3.01 -15.75
C SER A 402 32.20 -3.74 -16.59
N GLU A 403 33.43 -3.77 -16.09
CA GLU A 403 34.52 -4.58 -16.64
C GLU A 403 34.37 -6.08 -16.29
N GLU A 404 33.42 -6.41 -15.41
CA GLU A 404 33.11 -7.79 -15.03
C GLU A 404 31.91 -8.35 -15.81
N ALA A 405 31.92 -9.66 -16.07
CA ALA A 405 30.77 -10.38 -16.60
C ALA A 405 29.74 -10.61 -15.49
N ILE A 406 28.76 -9.72 -15.36
CA ILE A 406 27.74 -9.73 -14.31
C ILE A 406 26.34 -9.56 -14.89
N THR A 407 25.40 -10.37 -14.39
CA THR A 407 23.97 -10.21 -14.61
C THR A 407 23.31 -9.82 -13.28
N VAL A 408 22.61 -8.70 -13.27
CA VAL A 408 21.86 -8.20 -12.11
C VAL A 408 20.37 -8.29 -12.38
N ARG A 409 19.66 -9.09 -11.57
CA ARG A 409 18.19 -9.13 -11.55
C ARG A 409 17.69 -8.14 -10.50
N TYR A 410 16.98 -7.12 -10.93
CA TYR A 410 16.48 -6.05 -10.07
C TYR A 410 14.95 -6.09 -9.99
N GLN A 411 14.44 -6.16 -8.76
CA GLN A 411 13.01 -6.06 -8.45
C GLN A 411 12.76 -4.87 -7.53
N SER A 412 11.89 -3.96 -7.97
CA SER A 412 11.48 -2.77 -7.20
C SER A 412 10.39 -3.11 -6.17
N ALA A 413 10.04 -2.13 -5.34
CA ALA A 413 8.98 -2.22 -4.35
C ALA A 413 8.00 -1.05 -4.50
N GLY A 414 6.71 -1.33 -4.32
CA GLY A 414 5.66 -0.31 -4.28
C GLY A 414 5.24 0.27 -5.64
N LEU A 415 5.80 -0.24 -6.75
CA LEU A 415 5.34 0.04 -8.10
C LEU A 415 4.22 -0.93 -8.52
N VAL A 416 3.60 -0.66 -9.66
CA VAL A 416 2.38 -1.33 -10.13
C VAL A 416 2.56 -1.79 -11.57
N GLY A 417 2.01 -2.97 -11.91
CA GLY A 417 2.05 -3.49 -13.28
C GLY A 417 3.48 -3.70 -13.82
N ASN A 418 3.70 -3.31 -15.08
CA ASN A 418 4.97 -3.53 -15.79
C ASN A 418 6.17 -2.86 -15.12
N ASP A 419 5.96 -1.76 -14.41
CA ASP A 419 7.03 -1.03 -13.74
C ASP A 419 7.62 -1.83 -12.56
N ASN A 420 6.86 -2.79 -12.01
CA ASN A 420 7.30 -3.64 -10.90
C ASN A 420 7.81 -5.03 -11.35
N LEU A 421 7.87 -5.30 -12.66
CA LEU A 421 8.43 -6.54 -13.18
C LEU A 421 9.95 -6.59 -12.98
N ASP A 422 10.47 -7.81 -12.85
CA ASP A 422 11.91 -8.06 -12.70
C ASP A 422 12.66 -7.53 -13.93
N ALA A 423 13.57 -6.58 -13.71
CA ALA A 423 14.46 -6.07 -14.73
C ALA A 423 15.76 -6.88 -14.72
N ILE A 424 16.12 -7.49 -15.86
CA ILE A 424 17.39 -8.18 -16.04
C ILE A 424 18.37 -7.18 -16.69
N LEU A 425 19.43 -6.84 -15.97
CA LEU A 425 20.50 -5.95 -16.40
C LEU A 425 21.74 -6.80 -16.65
N GLN A 426 22.32 -6.72 -17.86
CA GLN A 426 23.48 -7.56 -18.23
C GLN A 426 24.63 -6.68 -18.70
N SER A 427 25.85 -7.04 -18.28
CA SER A 427 27.05 -6.41 -18.82
C SER A 427 27.36 -6.95 -20.24
N PRO A 428 27.99 -6.15 -21.12
CA PRO A 428 28.31 -6.57 -22.49
C PRO A 428 29.25 -7.79 -22.58
N LEU A 429 29.96 -8.09 -21.50
CA LEU A 429 30.89 -9.22 -21.37
C LEU A 429 30.19 -10.53 -21.01
N ASP A 430 28.95 -10.49 -20.51
CA ASP A 430 28.17 -11.68 -20.11
C ASP A 430 27.26 -12.18 -21.25
N LYS A 431 27.85 -12.51 -22.41
CA LYS A 431 27.10 -13.01 -23.59
C LYS A 431 26.61 -14.47 -23.46
N ALA A 432 27.03 -15.19 -22.42
CA ALA A 432 26.76 -16.63 -22.23
C ALA A 432 26.06 -16.97 -20.89
N GLY A 433 25.81 -15.99 -20.00
CA GLY A 433 25.00 -16.17 -18.80
C GLY A 433 25.60 -17.08 -17.74
N THR A 434 26.91 -17.05 -17.50
CA THR A 434 27.53 -18.03 -16.57
C THR A 434 28.80 -17.60 -15.84
N ARG A 435 28.88 -16.39 -15.24
CA ARG A 435 29.96 -16.14 -14.25
C ARG A 435 29.55 -15.43 -12.95
N CYS A 436 28.58 -14.50 -12.94
CA CYS A 436 28.11 -13.90 -11.69
C CYS A 436 26.66 -13.39 -11.81
N GLU A 437 25.69 -14.09 -11.20
CA GLU A 437 24.31 -13.60 -11.07
C GLU A 437 24.11 -12.98 -9.68
N SER A 438 23.65 -11.74 -9.64
CA SER A 438 23.29 -11.02 -8.42
C SER A 438 21.83 -10.59 -8.47
N THR A 439 21.06 -10.86 -7.41
CA THR A 439 19.66 -10.42 -7.33
C THR A 439 19.55 -9.28 -6.32
N ILE A 440 18.96 -8.16 -6.72
CA ILE A 440 18.60 -7.04 -5.85
C ILE A 440 17.09 -7.00 -5.77
N LYS A 441 16.54 -7.29 -4.60
CA LYS A 441 15.11 -7.16 -4.34
C LYS A 441 14.88 -6.11 -3.28
N ILE A 442 14.19 -5.05 -3.65
CA ILE A 442 13.75 -4.04 -2.69
C ILE A 442 12.52 -4.60 -1.96
N LEU A 443 12.53 -4.56 -0.63
CA LEU A 443 11.47 -5.09 0.22
C LEU A 443 10.43 -4.02 0.57
N THR A 444 10.81 -2.75 0.52
CA THR A 444 9.96 -1.61 0.85
C THR A 444 10.41 -0.36 0.07
N PRO A 445 9.49 0.46 -0.48
CA PRO A 445 9.87 1.68 -1.19
C PRO A 445 10.59 2.71 -0.29
N LEU A 446 10.50 2.55 1.03
CA LEU A 446 11.26 3.33 2.01
C LEU A 446 12.78 3.30 1.75
N PHE A 447 13.29 2.23 1.13
CA PHE A 447 14.68 2.12 0.71
C PHE A 447 15.13 3.35 -0.10
N TYR A 448 14.36 3.81 -1.09
CA TYR A 448 14.75 4.90 -1.97
C TYR A 448 14.92 6.23 -1.22
N SER A 449 13.98 6.52 -0.32
CA SER A 449 14.01 7.71 0.55
C SER A 449 15.20 7.71 1.52
N ARG A 450 15.64 6.52 1.96
CA ARG A 450 16.80 6.35 2.84
C ARG A 450 18.12 6.37 2.07
N PHE A 451 18.14 5.75 0.88
CA PHE A 451 19.34 5.58 0.06
C PHE A 451 20.05 6.91 -0.23
N VAL A 452 19.30 7.95 -0.59
CA VAL A 452 19.85 9.28 -0.92
C VAL A 452 20.48 10.03 0.29
N GLN A 453 20.21 9.56 1.51
CA GLN A 453 20.75 10.16 2.74
C GLN A 453 22.15 9.63 3.07
N TYR A 454 22.53 8.47 2.53
CA TYR A 454 23.86 7.91 2.68
C TYR A 454 24.87 8.67 1.80
N ALA A 455 26.09 8.86 2.31
CA ALA A 455 27.17 9.44 1.50
C ALA A 455 27.86 8.41 0.59
N SER A 456 27.88 7.14 1.01
CA SER A 456 28.47 6.03 0.25
C SER A 456 27.40 5.01 -0.13
N ILE A 457 27.41 4.58 -1.39
CA ILE A 457 26.53 3.52 -1.90
C ILE A 457 26.83 2.19 -1.20
N SER A 458 28.10 1.90 -0.90
CA SER A 458 28.46 0.66 -0.21
C SER A 458 27.91 0.61 1.22
N ASP A 459 27.99 1.73 1.95
CA ASP A 459 27.40 1.85 3.28
C ASP A 459 25.87 1.73 3.22
N ALA A 460 25.24 2.36 2.22
CA ALA A 460 23.80 2.25 2.01
C ALA A 460 23.37 0.79 1.81
N LEU A 461 23.99 0.07 0.88
CA LEU A 461 23.61 -1.31 0.56
C LEU A 461 23.88 -2.28 1.72
N ILE A 462 25.02 -2.14 2.41
CA ILE A 462 25.35 -2.98 3.57
C ILE A 462 24.38 -2.72 4.72
N SER A 463 24.18 -1.45 5.08
CA SER A 463 23.32 -1.06 6.21
C SER A 463 21.85 -1.42 5.95
N GLU A 464 21.34 -1.11 4.76
CA GLU A 464 19.95 -1.38 4.41
C GLU A 464 19.66 -2.88 4.22
N SER A 465 20.64 -3.68 3.78
CA SER A 465 20.49 -5.13 3.65
C SER A 465 20.65 -5.87 4.98
N GLN A 466 21.70 -5.57 5.75
CA GLN A 466 22.05 -6.35 6.93
C GLN A 466 21.38 -5.85 8.21
N GLN A 467 21.12 -4.54 8.33
CA GLN A 467 20.63 -3.93 9.57
C GLN A 467 19.16 -3.49 9.47
N SER A 468 18.78 -2.77 8.40
CA SER A 468 17.43 -2.21 8.26
C SER A 468 16.43 -3.14 7.56
N ALA A 469 16.90 -4.18 6.88
CA ALA A 469 16.09 -5.14 6.14
C ALA A 469 15.11 -4.49 5.14
N THR A 470 15.53 -3.43 4.45
CA THR A 470 14.72 -2.77 3.40
C THR A 470 15.02 -3.29 2.00
N LEU A 471 16.12 -4.04 1.84
CA LEU A 471 16.52 -4.70 0.60
C LEU A 471 17.19 -6.06 0.87
N GLU A 472 17.07 -6.99 -0.07
CA GLU A 472 17.73 -8.31 -0.05
C GLU A 472 18.68 -8.41 -1.25
N VAL A 473 19.94 -8.82 -0.99
CA VAL A 473 20.96 -9.07 -2.03
C VAL A 473 21.53 -10.47 -1.88
N SER A 474 21.62 -11.22 -2.98
CA SER A 474 22.21 -12.57 -2.98
C SER A 474 23.75 -12.58 -2.95
N ASN A 475 24.40 -11.75 -3.77
CA ASN A 475 25.86 -11.67 -3.90
C ASN A 475 26.39 -10.24 -3.72
N LEU A 476 26.34 -9.77 -2.47
CA LEU A 476 26.69 -8.39 -2.10
C LEU A 476 28.14 -7.99 -2.47
N PRO A 477 29.19 -8.81 -2.26
CA PRO A 477 30.56 -8.40 -2.57
C PRO A 477 30.79 -8.08 -4.05
N SER A 478 30.38 -8.97 -4.96
CA SER A 478 30.51 -8.74 -6.42
C SER A 478 29.70 -7.52 -6.88
N LEU A 479 28.50 -7.33 -6.32
CA LEU A 479 27.68 -6.16 -6.61
C LEU A 479 28.34 -4.86 -6.15
N LEU A 480 28.96 -4.84 -4.96
CA LEU A 480 29.65 -3.66 -4.45
C LEU A 480 30.84 -3.26 -5.32
N THR A 481 31.64 -4.23 -5.79
CA THR A 481 32.74 -3.97 -6.74
C THR A 481 32.21 -3.28 -7.99
N THR A 482 31.14 -3.83 -8.59
CA THR A 482 30.51 -3.24 -9.79
C THR A 482 29.96 -1.83 -9.55
N LEU A 483 29.23 -1.61 -8.45
CA LEU A 483 28.53 -0.33 -8.21
C LEU A 483 29.43 0.80 -7.70
N THR A 484 30.60 0.47 -7.16
CA THR A 484 31.58 1.45 -6.66
C THR A 484 32.71 1.74 -7.66
N ALA A 485 32.80 0.98 -8.76
CA ALA A 485 33.73 1.24 -9.83
C ALA A 485 33.51 2.65 -10.39
N LYS A 486 34.60 3.41 -10.55
CA LYS A 486 34.54 4.68 -11.27
C LYS A 486 34.31 4.37 -12.74
N VAL A 487 33.14 4.74 -13.25
CA VAL A 487 32.85 4.65 -14.68
C VAL A 487 33.50 5.84 -15.37
N ASP A 488 34.46 5.60 -16.24
CA ASP A 488 34.94 6.63 -17.18
C ASP A 488 33.81 6.93 -18.17
N PRO A 489 33.32 8.18 -18.25
CA PRO A 489 32.25 8.53 -19.17
C PRO A 489 32.79 8.44 -20.61
N LYS A 490 32.42 7.39 -21.35
CA LYS A 490 32.52 7.42 -22.82
C LYS A 490 31.35 8.27 -23.34
N PRO A 491 31.61 9.45 -23.95
CA PRO A 491 30.53 10.33 -24.35
C PRO A 491 30.03 9.92 -25.74
N GLU A 492 28.88 9.26 -25.81
CA GLU A 492 28.06 9.32 -27.02
C GLU A 492 27.09 10.50 -26.88
N HIS A 493 27.47 11.61 -27.51
CA HIS A 493 26.69 12.83 -27.73
C HIS A 493 26.00 13.47 -26.51
N VAL A 494 26.78 14.11 -25.63
CA VAL A 494 26.22 15.03 -24.61
C VAL A 494 26.51 16.47 -25.01
N VAL A 495 25.46 17.20 -25.41
CA VAL A 495 25.50 18.65 -25.62
C VAL A 495 25.69 19.32 -24.25
N HIS A 496 26.94 19.62 -23.90
CA HIS A 496 27.29 20.38 -22.70
C HIS A 496 27.56 21.84 -23.06
N CYS A 497 26.67 22.74 -22.63
CA CYS A 497 26.98 24.11 -22.23
C CYS A 497 25.76 24.63 -21.45
N TYR A 498 25.94 25.09 -20.21
CA TYR A 498 24.98 25.79 -19.32
C TYR A 498 24.26 25.09 -18.14
N PRO A 499 23.92 23.77 -18.09
CA PRO A 499 23.14 23.25 -16.95
C PRO A 499 23.94 22.81 -15.70
N LYS A 500 25.20 22.36 -15.80
CA LYS A 500 25.96 21.83 -14.65
C LYS A 500 26.25 22.89 -13.57
N ILE A 501 26.65 24.09 -13.99
CA ILE A 501 27.08 25.19 -13.11
C ILE A 501 25.96 25.63 -12.13
N ILE A 502 24.69 25.53 -12.53
CA ILE A 502 23.56 25.94 -11.69
C ILE A 502 23.26 24.91 -10.61
N TYR A 503 23.31 23.62 -10.94
CA TYR A 503 22.88 22.55 -10.05
C TYR A 503 23.99 22.03 -9.14
N GLU A 504 25.23 21.99 -9.63
CA GLU A 504 26.39 21.52 -8.87
C GLU A 504 26.54 22.16 -7.47
N PRO A 505 26.47 23.51 -7.28
CA PRO A 505 26.54 24.09 -5.94
C PRO A 505 25.38 23.67 -5.04
N LEU A 506 24.18 23.43 -5.61
CA LEU A 506 23.01 22.99 -4.85
C LEU A 506 23.16 21.54 -4.36
N PHE A 507 23.75 20.66 -5.17
CA PHE A 507 24.07 19.29 -4.75
C PHE A 507 25.23 19.25 -3.74
N VAL A 508 26.22 20.12 -3.88
CA VAL A 508 27.27 20.28 -2.85
C VAL A 508 26.68 20.77 -1.54
N MET A 509 25.71 21.70 -1.56
CA MET A 509 24.98 22.07 -0.34
C MET A 509 24.23 20.88 0.27
N LEU A 510 23.66 20.02 -0.57
CA LEU A 510 22.95 18.81 -0.14
C LEU A 510 23.86 17.82 0.58
N SER A 511 25.12 17.69 0.17
CA SER A 511 26.09 16.79 0.82
C SER A 511 26.41 17.21 2.26
N TYR A 512 26.35 18.50 2.60
CA TYR A 512 26.47 18.99 3.99
C TYR A 512 25.30 18.58 4.88
N LEU A 513 24.16 18.25 4.27
CA LEU A 513 22.96 17.88 5.00
C LEU A 513 22.80 16.38 5.20
N ARG A 514 23.59 15.57 4.49
CA ARG A 514 23.60 14.12 4.63
C ARG A 514 23.85 13.70 6.08
N SER A 515 23.00 12.81 6.53
CA SER A 515 23.17 12.09 7.79
C SER A 515 22.79 10.65 7.53
N ARG A 516 23.68 9.73 7.92
CA ARG A 516 23.39 8.29 7.87
C ARG A 516 22.11 8.02 8.67
N PRO A 517 21.06 7.46 8.05
CA PRO A 517 19.82 7.12 8.74
C PRO A 517 20.07 6.15 9.90
N SER A 518 19.23 6.21 10.93
CA SER A 518 19.27 5.22 12.00
C SER A 518 18.88 3.82 11.46
N PRO A 519 19.56 2.74 11.89
CA PRO A 519 19.17 1.38 11.49
C PRO A 519 17.78 1.01 11.98
N ILE A 520 17.00 0.32 11.15
CA ILE A 520 15.68 -0.18 11.52
C ILE A 520 15.86 -1.53 12.23
N LEU A 521 15.96 -1.51 13.56
CA LEU A 521 16.18 -2.73 14.34
C LEU A 521 14.96 -3.65 14.31
N SER A 522 15.10 -4.80 13.64
CA SER A 522 14.14 -5.89 13.76
C SER A 522 14.50 -6.75 14.99
N LYS A 523 13.57 -6.89 15.95
CA LYS A 523 13.73 -7.79 17.11
C LYS A 523 13.94 -9.27 16.71
N GLU A 524 13.69 -9.62 15.45
CA GLU A 524 13.86 -10.97 14.92
C GLU A 524 15.32 -11.30 14.55
N GLN A 525 16.21 -10.30 14.43
CA GLN A 525 17.63 -10.53 14.17
C GLN A 525 18.40 -10.69 15.50
N SER A 526 19.06 -11.84 15.67
CA SER A 526 19.74 -12.28 16.89
C SER A 526 21.05 -11.54 17.21
N THR A 527 21.48 -10.59 16.39
CA THR A 527 22.69 -9.81 16.63
C THR A 527 22.40 -8.32 16.50
N PRO A 528 22.44 -7.55 17.60
CA PRO A 528 22.39 -6.10 17.52
C PRO A 528 23.70 -5.62 16.89
N VAL A 529 23.69 -5.31 15.59
CA VAL A 529 24.78 -4.54 14.98
C VAL A 529 24.56 -3.09 15.39
N THR A 530 24.96 -2.77 16.62
CA THR A 530 24.95 -1.40 17.14
C THR A 530 26.09 -0.63 16.46
N ALA A 531 25.89 -0.20 15.22
CA ALA A 531 26.72 0.84 14.64
C ALA A 531 26.13 2.18 15.10
N PRO A 532 26.83 2.99 15.92
CA PRO A 532 26.36 4.31 16.25
C PRO A 532 26.18 5.13 14.96
N ALA A 533 25.19 6.02 14.93
CA ALA A 533 25.04 7.02 13.88
C ALA A 533 26.30 7.90 13.84
N ARG A 534 27.32 7.46 13.09
CA ARG A 534 28.51 8.27 12.85
C ARG A 534 28.09 9.40 11.92
N ARG A 535 28.24 10.64 12.39
CA ARG A 535 28.30 11.79 11.48
C ARG A 535 29.44 11.51 10.52
N ILE A 536 29.10 11.42 9.24
CA ILE A 536 30.08 11.31 8.17
C ILE A 536 30.84 12.64 8.17
N PRO A 537 32.19 12.63 8.20
CA PRO A 537 32.95 13.87 8.10
C PRO A 537 32.58 14.58 6.81
N SER A 538 32.46 15.92 6.89
CA SER A 538 32.03 16.84 5.83
C SER A 538 32.41 16.37 4.43
N ALA A 539 31.50 15.69 3.74
CA ALA A 539 31.73 15.28 2.37
C ALA A 539 31.50 16.51 1.50
N THR A 540 32.58 17.14 1.05
CA THR A 540 32.56 18.17 0.00
C THR A 540 32.33 17.58 -1.39
N ALA A 541 32.10 16.26 -1.48
CA ALA A 541 32.00 15.51 -2.73
C ALA A 541 30.58 15.01 -2.98
N LEU A 542 30.18 15.11 -4.24
CA LEU A 542 28.97 14.51 -4.79
C LEU A 542 29.05 12.97 -4.65
N SER A 543 27.92 12.35 -4.34
CA SER A 543 27.79 10.89 -4.44
C SER A 543 27.82 10.45 -5.90
N VAL A 544 28.22 9.20 -6.14
CA VAL A 544 28.25 8.62 -7.50
C VAL A 544 26.88 8.68 -8.19
N LEU A 545 25.78 8.53 -7.43
CA LEU A 545 24.42 8.70 -7.96
C LEU A 545 24.15 10.14 -8.39
N GLU A 546 24.55 11.14 -7.59
CA GLU A 546 24.35 12.55 -7.95
C GLU A 546 25.19 12.95 -9.16
N THR A 547 26.44 12.49 -9.24
CA THR A 547 27.28 12.69 -10.42
C THR A 547 26.61 12.10 -11.66
N PHE A 548 26.10 10.87 -11.56
CA PHE A 548 25.34 10.24 -12.64
C PHE A 548 24.08 11.04 -13.03
N VAL A 549 23.29 11.51 -12.07
CA VAL A 549 22.09 12.33 -12.35
C VAL A 549 22.48 13.67 -13.00
N LEU A 550 23.56 14.30 -12.55
CA LEU A 550 24.09 15.54 -13.12
C LEU A 550 24.56 15.36 -14.57
N ASP A 551 25.12 14.20 -14.90
CA ASP A 551 25.65 13.90 -16.22
C ASP A 551 24.58 13.43 -17.21
N SER A 552 23.68 12.55 -16.79
CA SER A 552 22.77 11.82 -17.68
C SER A 552 21.34 12.35 -17.74
N ALA A 553 20.84 13.01 -16.68
CA ALA A 553 19.43 13.36 -16.59
C ALA A 553 19.08 14.69 -17.28
N SER A 554 17.80 14.84 -17.68
CA SER A 554 17.29 16.09 -18.23
C SER A 554 17.20 17.20 -17.17
N SER A 555 17.08 18.47 -17.58
CA SER A 555 16.98 19.59 -16.64
C SER A 555 15.75 19.50 -15.71
N SER A 556 14.64 18.94 -16.18
CA SER A 556 13.45 18.72 -15.33
C SER A 556 13.71 17.62 -14.30
N GLN A 557 14.26 16.49 -14.75
CA GLN A 557 14.62 15.36 -13.87
C GLN A 557 15.64 15.75 -12.79
N LYS A 558 16.66 16.54 -13.15
CA LYS A 558 17.63 17.09 -12.19
C LYS A 558 16.96 17.92 -11.12
N ARG A 559 16.00 18.77 -11.51
CA ARG A 559 15.23 19.61 -10.59
C ARG A 559 14.38 18.76 -9.65
N ASP A 560 13.66 17.79 -10.18
CA ASP A 560 12.77 16.93 -9.40
C ASP A 560 13.56 16.08 -8.39
N PHE A 561 14.66 15.45 -8.83
CA PHE A 561 15.56 14.70 -7.95
C PHE A 561 16.13 15.57 -6.84
N LEU A 562 16.64 16.75 -7.19
CA LEU A 562 17.19 17.69 -6.22
C LEU A 562 16.12 18.12 -5.19
N GLN A 563 14.91 18.46 -5.66
CA GLN A 563 13.80 18.85 -4.78
C GLN A 563 13.39 17.73 -3.83
N ASP A 564 13.31 16.49 -4.33
CA ASP A 564 12.99 15.30 -3.55
C ASP A 564 14.05 15.03 -2.47
N CYS A 565 15.34 15.11 -2.80
CA CYS A 565 16.42 14.96 -1.83
C CYS A 565 16.42 16.06 -0.76
N TRP A 566 16.22 17.32 -1.17
CA TRP A 566 16.09 18.46 -0.25
C TRP A 566 14.95 18.26 0.74
N ARG A 567 13.77 17.88 0.22
CA ARG A 567 12.59 17.59 1.02
C ARG A 567 12.91 16.55 2.10
N LEU A 568 13.45 15.40 1.70
CA LEU A 568 13.76 14.30 2.62
C LEU A 568 14.74 14.71 3.73
N MET A 569 15.81 15.43 3.39
CA MET A 569 16.82 15.87 4.35
C MET A 569 16.31 16.92 5.33
N LEU A 570 15.49 17.85 4.85
CA LEU A 570 14.88 18.86 5.70
C LEU A 570 13.80 18.24 6.60
N THR A 571 12.97 17.33 6.08
CA THR A 571 11.97 16.58 6.85
C THR A 571 12.63 15.79 7.99
N ALA A 572 13.77 15.14 7.74
CA ALA A 572 14.50 14.40 8.78
C ALA A 572 15.01 15.30 9.93
N ARG A 573 15.31 16.58 9.65
CA ARG A 573 15.87 17.52 10.63
C ARG A 573 14.83 18.36 11.35
N LEU A 574 13.79 18.78 10.64
CA LEU A 574 12.82 19.77 11.10
C LEU A 574 11.52 19.12 11.56
N ALA A 575 11.08 18.07 10.86
CA ALA A 575 9.76 17.49 11.02
C ALA A 575 9.78 16.08 11.64
N PHE A 576 10.84 15.72 12.37
CA PHE A 576 10.99 14.41 13.04
C PHE A 576 10.73 13.21 12.11
N GLU A 577 11.21 13.28 10.86
CA GLU A 577 10.99 12.25 9.82
C GLU A 577 9.51 12.05 9.41
N SER A 578 8.62 12.97 9.80
CA SER A 578 7.19 12.93 9.45
C SER A 578 6.88 13.84 8.26
N SER A 579 6.45 13.24 7.15
CA SER A 579 6.00 13.97 5.96
C SER A 579 4.79 14.86 6.25
N VAL A 580 3.87 14.42 7.14
CA VAL A 580 2.68 15.19 7.52
C VAL A 580 3.07 16.44 8.31
N LEU A 581 4.00 16.32 9.26
CA LEU A 581 4.50 17.48 10.00
C LEU A 581 5.20 18.46 9.08
N TRP A 582 5.99 17.94 8.13
CA TRP A 582 6.64 18.78 7.11
C TRP A 582 5.64 19.54 6.26
N GLU A 583 4.57 18.89 5.77
CA GLU A 583 3.53 19.58 5.01
C GLU A 583 2.81 20.66 5.83
N LEU A 584 2.56 20.40 7.11
CA LEU A 584 1.98 21.39 8.03
C LEU A 584 2.93 22.57 8.29
N GLU A 585 4.23 22.31 8.46
CA GLU A 585 5.25 23.35 8.64
C GLU A 585 5.41 24.21 7.39
N VAL A 586 5.48 23.60 6.20
CA VAL A 586 5.54 24.30 4.92
C VAL A 586 4.27 25.12 4.69
N LEU A 587 3.09 24.57 5.00
CA LEU A 587 1.82 25.30 4.95
C LEU A 587 1.86 26.50 5.90
N GLY A 588 2.30 26.31 7.14
CA GLY A 588 2.46 27.39 8.12
C GLY A 588 3.39 28.49 7.63
N PHE A 589 4.55 28.13 7.07
CA PHE A 589 5.48 29.09 6.47
C PHE A 589 4.85 29.84 5.29
N HIS A 590 4.16 29.15 4.39
CA HIS A 590 3.47 29.78 3.27
C HIS A 590 2.40 30.77 3.73
N VAL A 591 1.64 30.44 4.78
CA VAL A 591 0.66 31.35 5.39
C VAL A 591 1.36 32.59 5.95
N ILE A 592 2.47 32.43 6.67
CA ILE A 592 3.25 33.54 7.24
C ILE A 592 3.83 34.44 6.15
N VAL A 593 4.49 33.88 5.14
CA VAL A 593 5.08 34.67 4.04
C VAL A 593 3.99 35.38 3.24
N SER A 594 2.89 34.70 2.93
CA SER A 594 1.76 35.32 2.25
C SER A 594 1.18 36.47 3.07
N TRP A 595 1.08 36.31 4.39
CA TRP A 595 0.66 37.38 5.30
C TRP A 595 1.61 38.58 5.26
N TYR A 596 2.93 38.37 5.35
CA TYR A 596 3.91 39.44 5.27
C TYR A 596 3.93 40.13 3.89
N LEU A 597 3.80 39.38 2.80
CA LEU A 597 3.70 39.93 1.45
C LEU A 597 2.43 40.77 1.29
N VAL A 598 1.28 40.27 1.73
CA VAL A 598 0.02 41.02 1.72
C VAL A 598 0.16 42.29 2.57
N ARG A 599 0.74 42.19 3.77
CA ARG A 599 0.98 43.35 4.64
C ARG A 599 1.91 44.38 3.97
N TRP A 600 2.99 43.93 3.35
CA TRP A 600 3.96 44.80 2.67
C TRP A 600 3.34 45.52 1.46
N VAL A 601 2.55 44.79 0.65
CA VAL A 601 1.78 45.39 -0.45
C VAL A 601 0.74 46.37 0.08
N CYS A 602 0.04 46.06 1.18
CA CYS A 602 -0.90 46.97 1.82
C CYS A 602 -0.23 48.25 2.34
N THR A 603 0.99 48.17 2.87
CA THR A 603 1.74 49.36 3.33
C THR A 603 2.32 50.22 2.21
N ILE A 604 2.42 49.69 0.99
CA ILE A 604 2.86 50.44 -0.21
C ILE A 604 1.66 51.06 -0.94
N ALA A 605 0.48 50.45 -0.81
CA ALA A 605 -0.76 50.93 -1.43
C ALA A 605 -1.52 51.97 -0.57
N SER A 606 -1.16 52.10 0.71
CA SER A 606 -1.57 53.18 1.62
C SER A 606 -0.57 54.32 1.59
#